data_AF-X1H1A2-F1
#
_entry.id   AF-X1H1A2-F1
#
_cell.length_a   1.000
_cell.length_b   1.000
_cell.length_c   1.000
_cell.angle_alpha   90.00
_cell.angle_beta   90.00
_cell.angle_gamma   90.00
#
_symmetry.space_group_name_H-M   'P 1'
#
loop_
_entity.id
_entity.type
_entity.pdbx_description
1 polymer ?
#
loop_
_entity_poly.entity_id
_entity_poly.type
_entity_poly.pdbx_seq_one_letter_code
_entity_poly.pdbx_strand_id
1 'polypeptide(L)' 'MQGNKLYVGNLSYSVTDEQLKELFSKYGEVKSANVIGNKGFGFVEMSDPAEAEKAKE' A
#
# COMPACT_ATOMS: atom_id res chain seq x y z
N MET A 1 -10.78 13.98 8.51
CA MET A 1 -9.69 13.10 8.97
C MET A 1 -9.11 12.46 7.72
N GLN A 2 -8.02 13.00 7.17
CA GLN A 2 -7.37 12.43 5.99
C GLN A 2 -6.77 11.09 6.39
N GLY A 3 -7.27 10.01 5.78
CA GLY A 3 -6.75 8.67 6.02
C GLY A 3 -5.59 8.43 5.09
N ASN A 4 -4.38 8.28 5.63
CA ASN A 4 -3.19 7.95 4.84
C ASN A 4 -3.10 6.43 4.57
N LYS A 5 -4.21 5.70 4.80
CA LYS A 5 -4.30 4.25 4.65
C LYS A 5 -4.97 3.91 3.32
N LEU A 6 -4.26 3.17 2.51
CA LEU A 6 -4.64 2.64 1.22
C LEU A 6 -5.00 1.18 1.35
N TYR A 7 -6.11 0.81 0.73
CA TYR A 7 -6.48 -0.58 0.53
C TYR A 7 -6.06 -1.00 -0.87
N VAL A 8 -5.24 -2.03 -0.95
CA VAL A 8 -4.76 -2.58 -2.22
C VAL A 8 -5.38 -3.95 -2.41
N GLY A 9 -6.46 -4.00 -3.18
CA GLY A 9 -7.11 -5.26 -3.56
C GLY A 9 -6.52 -5.85 -4.85
N ASN A 10 -6.97 -7.05 -5.20
CA ASN A 10 -6.58 -7.74 -6.44
C ASN A 10 -5.05 -7.98 -6.55
N LEU A 11 -4.39 -8.15 -5.41
CA LEU A 11 -2.99 -8.51 -5.35
C LEU A 11 -2.83 -9.99 -5.69
N SER A 12 -1.83 -10.31 -6.52
CA SER A 12 -1.45 -11.70 -6.76
C SER A 12 -0.92 -12.35 -5.48
N TYR A 13 -1.13 -13.66 -5.33
CA TYR A 13 -0.62 -14.44 -4.19
C TYR A 13 0.90 -14.38 -4.02
N SER A 14 1.63 -13.96 -5.05
CA SER A 14 3.09 -13.77 -5.05
C SER A 14 3.53 -12.41 -4.53
N VAL A 15 2.61 -11.46 -4.33
CA VAL A 15 2.95 -10.15 -3.78
C VAL A 15 3.23 -10.29 -2.30
N THR A 16 4.36 -9.75 -1.86
CA THR A 16 4.76 -9.67 -0.45
C THR A 16 4.64 -8.25 0.07
N ASP A 17 4.64 -8.09 1.39
CA ASP A 17 4.67 -6.78 2.05
C ASP A 17 5.88 -5.94 1.61
N GLU A 18 7.04 -6.57 1.36
CA GLU A 18 8.23 -5.92 0.82
C GLU A 18 7.98 -5.37 -0.59
N GLN A 19 7.41 -6.16 -1.50
CA GLN A 19 7.07 -5.71 -2.85
C GLN A 19 6.05 -4.57 -2.83
N LEU A 20 5.03 -4.68 -1.97
CA LEU A 20 4.04 -3.63 -1.80
C LEU A 20 4.72 -2.37 -1.27
N LYS A 21 5.57 -2.49 -0.26
CA LYS A 21 6.31 -1.36 0.29
C LYS A 21 7.20 -0.70 -0.76
N GLU A 22 7.92 -1.47 -1.56
CA GLU A 22 8.79 -0.94 -2.63
C GLU A 22 7.99 -0.25 -3.74
N LEU A 23 6.88 -0.86 -4.18
CA LEU A 23 5.95 -0.27 -5.16
C LEU A 23 5.40 1.07 -4.68
N PHE A 24 4.98 1.14 -3.42
CA PHE A 24 4.44 2.36 -2.82
C PHE A 24 5.53 3.36 -2.47
N SER A 25 6.76 2.89 -2.20
CA SER A 25 7.93 3.74 -1.94
C SER A 25 8.31 4.64 -3.11
N LYS A 26 7.90 4.30 -4.35
CA LYS A 26 8.12 5.19 -5.52
C LYS A 26 7.18 6.40 -5.53
N TYR A 27 6.02 6.29 -4.88
CA TYR A 27 5.02 7.35 -4.78
C TYR A 27 5.26 8.22 -3.56
N GLY A 28 5.91 7.67 -2.52
CA GLY A 28 6.13 8.38 -1.28
C GLY A 28 6.69 7.53 -0.14
N GLU A 29 6.72 8.09 1.07
CA GLU A 29 7.20 7.36 2.25
C GLU A 29 6.10 6.44 2.82
N VAL A 30 6.36 5.14 2.81
CA VAL A 30 5.46 4.13 3.40
C VAL A 30 5.76 3.97 4.88
N LYS A 31 4.82 4.38 5.74
CA LYS A 31 4.85 4.13 7.18
C LYS A 31 4.68 2.65 7.52
N SER A 32 3.74 1.98 6.85
CA SER A 32 3.44 0.58 7.15
C SER A 32 2.87 -0.11 5.91
N ALA A 33 3.28 -1.34 5.65
CA ALA A 33 2.70 -2.17 4.58
C ALA A 33 2.37 -3.53 5.18
N ASN A 34 1.15 -4.01 4.92
CA ASN A 34 0.69 -5.31 5.39
C ASN A 34 -0.05 -6.02 4.28
N VAL A 35 0.55 -7.08 3.74
CA VAL A 35 -0.07 -7.91 2.71
C VAL A 35 -0.72 -9.13 3.33
N ILE A 36 -1.99 -9.35 3.01
CA ILE A 36 -2.75 -10.54 3.36
C ILE A 36 -2.80 -11.41 2.11
N GLY A 37 -1.70 -12.09 1.83
CA GLY A 37 -1.57 -12.97 0.65
C GLY A 37 -2.65 -14.04 0.59
N ASN A 38 -3.18 -14.47 1.74
CA ASN A 38 -4.24 -15.49 1.81
C ASN A 38 -5.58 -15.02 1.20
N LYS A 39 -5.83 -13.70 1.15
CA LYS A 39 -7.08 -13.12 0.62
C LYS A 39 -6.86 -12.24 -0.62
N GLY A 40 -5.63 -12.14 -1.13
CA GLY A 40 -5.31 -11.35 -2.32
C GLY A 40 -5.50 -9.84 -2.13
N PHE A 41 -5.29 -9.34 -0.90
CA PHE A 41 -5.36 -7.92 -0.61
C PHE A 41 -4.29 -7.51 0.41
N GLY A 42 -4.02 -6.22 0.47
CA GLY A 42 -3.10 -5.61 1.43
C GLY A 42 -3.54 -4.21 1.83
N PHE A 43 -2.88 -3.71 2.86
CA PHE A 43 -3.05 -2.35 3.35
C PHE A 43 -1.69 -1.65 3.36
N VAL A 44 -1.66 -0.44 2.84
CA VAL A 44 -0.47 0.44 2.90
C VAL A 44 -0.85 1.68 3.67
N GLU A 45 -0.02 2.10 4.61
CA GLU A 45 -0.13 3.36 5.32
C GLU A 45 1.02 4.25 4.86
N MET A 46 0.68 5.38 4.26
CA MET A 46 1.63 6.39 3.79
C MET A 46 1.88 7.43 4.90
N SER A 47 3.03 8.10 4.84
CA SER A 47 3.30 9.27 5.69
C SER A 47 2.41 10.45 5.29
N ASP A 48 2.18 10.68 3.99
CA ASP A 48 1.38 11.81 3.50
C ASP A 48 0.10 11.39 2.76
N PRO A 49 -1.03 12.11 2.98
CA PRO A 49 -2.28 11.84 2.27
C PRO A 49 -2.21 12.17 0.78
N ALA A 50 -1.34 13.11 0.38
CA ALA A 50 -1.11 13.44 -1.02
C ALA A 50 -0.41 12.30 -1.78
N GLU A 51 0.52 11.61 -1.12
CA GLU A 51 1.19 10.42 -1.67
C GLU A 51 0.21 9.24 -1.73
N ALA A 52 -0.67 9.14 -0.74
CA ALA A 52 -1.72 8.15 -0.73
C ALA A 52 -2.68 8.32 -1.93
N GLU A 53 -3.12 9.55 -2.20
CA GLU A 53 -3.94 9.86 -3.37
C GLU A 53 -3.25 9.48 -4.69
N LYS A 54 -1.94 9.77 -4.83
CA LYS A 54 -1.17 9.40 -6.04
C LYS A 54 -1.05 7.90 -6.25
N ALA A 55 -0.99 7.14 -5.17
CA ALA A 55 -0.85 5.68 -5.26
C ALA A 55 -2.19 4.96 -5.45
N LYS A 56 -3.32 5.70 -5.40
CA LYS A 56 -4.68 5.20 -5.67
C LYS A 56 -5.07 5.27 -7.17
N GLU A 57 -4.33 6.03 -7.97
CA GLU A 57 -4.55 6.23 -9.42
C GLU A 57 -3.82 5.18 -10.27
#